data_AF-A0A971CW14-F1
#
_entry.id   AF-A0A971CW14-F1
#
_cell.length_a   1.000
_cell.length_b   1.000
_cell.length_c   1.000
_cell.angle_alpha   90.00
_cell.angle_beta   90.00
_cell.angle_gamma   90.00
#
_symmetry.space_group_name_H-M   'P 1'
#
loop_
_entity.id
_entity.type
_entity.pdbx_description
1 polymer ?
#
loop_
_entity_poly.entity_id
_entity_poly.type
_entity_poly.pdbx_seq_one_letter_code
_entity_poly.pdbx_strand_id
1 'polypeptide(L)'
;PERFHLYVIDLHRARIRRRVPTRWIVKDLAGLYFSAMDIGLTRTDCLRFIRTYEQKAAREILPDRRGFWRRVSCTAVALYRKHFGAAPSVMHAIP
;
A
#
# COMPACT_ATOMS: atom_id res chain seq x y z
N PRO A 1 4.70 15.36 -13.13
CA PRO A 1 4.06 15.21 -11.79
C PRO A 1 3.69 16.55 -11.14
N GLU A 2 4.51 17.59 -11.33
CA GLU A 2 4.43 18.91 -10.64
C GLU A 2 3.21 19.79 -11.01
N ARG A 3 2.30 19.31 -11.86
CA ARG A 3 1.08 20.02 -12.26
C ARG A 3 -0.24 19.44 -11.72
N PHE A 4 -0.19 18.35 -10.95
CA PHE A 4 -1.39 17.74 -10.38
C PHE A 4 -1.49 18.06 -8.89
N HIS A 5 -2.60 18.68 -8.51
CA HIS A 5 -2.96 18.87 -7.10
C HIS A 5 -3.85 17.71 -6.66
N LEU A 6 -3.36 16.93 -5.69
CA LEU A 6 -4.12 15.87 -5.05
C LEU A 6 -4.55 16.33 -3.65
N TYR A 7 -5.83 16.16 -3.34
CA TYR A 7 -6.38 16.43 -2.02
C TYR A 7 -6.78 15.11 -1.36
N VAL A 8 -6.39 14.93 -0.09
CA VAL A 8 -6.90 13.82 0.72
C VAL A 8 -8.19 14.28 1.38
N ILE A 9 -9.28 13.60 1.07
CA ILE A 9 -10.62 13.90 1.58
C ILE A 9 -11.06 12.85 2.60
N ASP A 10 -12.26 13.03 3.15
CA ASP A 10 -12.90 12.09 4.08
C ASP A 10 -12.09 11.81 5.37
N LEU A 11 -11.50 12.86 5.93
CA LEU A 11 -10.66 12.79 7.13
C LEU A 11 -11.46 12.68 8.45
N HIS A 12 -12.77 12.41 8.40
CA HIS A 12 -13.64 12.39 9.59
C HIS A 12 -13.23 11.34 10.64
N ARG A 13 -12.51 10.29 10.24
CA ARG A 13 -11.94 9.25 11.13
C ARG A 13 -10.43 9.36 11.30
N ALA A 14 -9.79 10.33 10.65
CA ALA A 14 -8.36 10.54 10.77
C ALA A 14 -8.03 10.94 12.21
N ARG A 15 -6.92 10.41 12.72
CA ARG A 15 -6.47 10.70 14.09
C ARG A 15 -5.06 11.27 14.05
N ILE A 16 -4.90 12.48 14.55
CA ILE A 16 -3.60 13.12 14.73
C ILE A 16 -2.93 12.46 15.94
N ARG A 17 -1.70 11.97 15.74
CA ARG A 17 -0.90 11.31 16.78
C ARG A 17 0.57 11.62 16.57
N ARG A 18 1.32 11.72 17.67
CA ARG A 18 2.78 11.90 17.62
C ARG A 18 3.50 10.79 16.84
N ARG A 19 2.99 9.55 16.95
CA ARG A 19 3.48 8.39 16.19
C ARG A 19 2.31 7.49 15.83
N VAL A 20 2.19 7.13 14.55
CA VAL A 20 1.19 6.16 14.10
C VAL A 20 1.73 4.74 14.37
N PRO A 21 1.03 3.90 15.14
CA PRO A 21 1.47 2.52 15.37
C PRO A 21 1.47 1.71 14.07
N THR A 22 2.44 0.80 13.90
CA THR A 22 2.64 0.02 12.65
C THR A 22 1.38 -0.67 12.14
N ARG A 23 0.52 -1.18 13.03
CA ARG A 23 -0.74 -1.83 12.62
C ARG A 23 -1.70 -0.89 11.86
N TRP A 24 -1.71 0.40 12.20
CA TRP A 24 -2.55 1.39 11.53
C TRP A 24 -1.96 1.75 10.16
N ILE A 25 -0.64 1.87 10.07
CA ILE A 25 0.05 2.06 8.80
C ILE A 25 -0.24 0.90 7.84
N VAL A 26 -0.13 -0.35 8.32
CA VAL A 26 -0.44 -1.54 7.53
C VAL A 26 -1.90 -1.52 7.07
N LYS A 27 -2.82 -1.14 7.95
CA LYS A 27 -4.25 -1.03 7.61
C LYS A 27 -4.48 -0.02 6.48
N ASP A 28 -3.93 1.18 6.60
CA ASP A 28 -4.16 2.26 5.63
C ASP A 28 -3.52 1.93 4.27
N LEU A 29 -2.27 1.42 4.27
CA LEU A 29 -1.59 0.99 3.05
C LEU A 29 -2.27 -0.21 2.38
N ALA A 30 -2.75 -1.18 3.16
CA ALA A 30 -3.45 -2.33 2.62
C ALA A 30 -4.81 -1.94 2.02
N GLY A 31 -5.53 -1.00 2.65
CA GLY A 31 -6.78 -0.45 2.11
C GLY A 31 -6.55 0.30 0.80
N LEU A 32 -5.51 1.13 0.73
CA LEU A 32 -5.11 1.81 -0.50
C LEU A 32 -4.76 0.80 -1.60
N TYR A 33 -3.93 -0.21 -1.29
CA TYR A 33 -3.55 -1.21 -2.29
C TYR A 33 -4.75 -2.01 -2.76
N PHE A 34 -5.61 -2.47 -1.84
CA PHE A 34 -6.89 -3.13 -2.17
C PHE A 34 -7.73 -2.30 -3.15
N SER A 35 -7.88 -1.00 -2.92
CA SER A 35 -8.68 -0.11 -3.80
C SER A 35 -8.11 0.06 -5.21
N ALA A 36 -6.83 -0.28 -5.42
CA ALA A 36 -6.12 -0.13 -6.68
C ALA A 36 -5.72 -1.47 -7.33
N MET A 37 -6.21 -2.61 -6.82
CA MET A 37 -5.82 -3.93 -7.36
C MET A 37 -6.32 -4.16 -8.79
N ASP A 38 -7.45 -3.57 -9.17
CA ASP A 38 -8.11 -3.84 -10.45
C ASP A 38 -7.83 -2.78 -11.53
N ILE A 39 -7.01 -1.76 -11.23
CA ILE A 39 -6.66 -0.71 -12.21
C ILE A 39 -5.47 -1.06 -13.10
N GLY A 40 -4.95 -2.29 -13.02
CA GLY A 40 -3.83 -2.77 -13.85
C GLY A 40 -2.46 -2.27 -13.41
N LEU A 41 -2.25 -1.98 -12.12
CA LEU A 41 -0.92 -1.62 -11.58
C LEU A 41 0.10 -2.71 -11.90
N THR A 42 1.28 -2.35 -12.41
CA THR A 42 2.37 -3.32 -12.64
C THR A 42 3.25 -3.50 -11.39
N ARG A 43 4.07 -4.56 -11.36
CA ARG A 43 5.11 -4.72 -10.33
C ARG A 43 6.02 -3.49 -10.21
N THR A 44 6.35 -2.86 -11.34
CA THR A 44 7.19 -1.65 -11.37
C THR A 44 6.49 -0.47 -10.72
N ASP A 45 5.18 -0.31 -10.90
CA ASP A 45 4.41 0.77 -10.27
C ASP A 45 4.31 0.58 -8.76
N CYS A 46 4.10 -0.65 -8.30
CA CYS A 46 4.17 -1.00 -6.88
C CYS A 46 5.56 -0.65 -6.29
N LEU A 47 6.65 -1.00 -6.98
CA LEU A 47 8.01 -0.67 -6.52
C LEU A 47 8.29 0.84 -6.51
N ARG A 48 7.76 1.59 -7.48
CA ARG A 48 7.83 3.07 -7.50
C ARG A 48 7.08 3.66 -6.31
N PHE A 49 5.88 3.17 -6.01
CA PHE A 49 5.12 3.58 -4.83
C PHE A 49 5.91 3.34 -3.55
N ILE A 50 6.47 2.14 -3.35
CA ILE A 50 7.27 1.80 -2.16
C ILE A 50 8.47 2.75 -2.02
N ARG A 51 9.21 2.98 -3.12
CA ARG A 51 10.36 3.89 -3.14
C ARG A 51 9.95 5.30 -2.70
N THR A 52 8.85 5.81 -3.23
CA THR A 52 8.33 7.15 -2.89
C THR A 52 7.77 7.20 -1.47
N TYR A 53 7.07 6.17 -1.00
CA TYR A 53 6.50 6.14 0.35
C TYR A 53 7.60 6.10 1.43
N GLU A 54 8.64 5.29 1.20
CA GLU A 54 9.76 5.13 2.15
C GLU A 54 10.80 6.25 2.04
N GLN A 55 10.75 7.08 1.00
CA GLN A 55 11.72 8.15 0.72
C GLN A 55 13.17 7.62 0.64
N LYS A 56 13.36 6.39 0.13
CA LYS A 56 14.66 5.70 0.03
C LYS A 56 14.76 4.93 -1.28
N ALA A 57 15.96 4.54 -1.70
CA ALA A 57 16.11 3.69 -2.88
C ALA A 57 15.60 2.26 -2.58
N ALA A 58 14.99 1.59 -3.57
CA ALA A 58 14.42 0.24 -3.39
C ALA A 58 15.44 -0.79 -2.86
N ARG A 59 16.70 -0.67 -3.29
CA ARG A 59 17.83 -1.50 -2.83
C ARG A 59 18.13 -1.37 -1.32
N GLU A 60 17.82 -0.23 -0.72
CA GLU A 60 18.02 0.06 0.71
C GLU A 60 16.78 -0.32 1.54
N ILE A 61 15.60 -0.42 0.93
CA ILE A 61 14.33 -0.69 1.62
C ILE A 61 14.11 -2.19 1.81
N LEU A 62 14.35 -2.98 0.77
CA LEU A 62 13.91 -4.37 0.74
C LEU A 62 14.60 -5.29 1.77
N PRO A 63 15.88 -5.12 2.15
CA PRO A 63 16.47 -5.97 3.19
C PRO A 63 15.76 -5.82 4.55
N ASP A 64 15.51 -4.59 4.99
CA ASP A 64 15.00 -4.31 6.34
C ASP A 64 13.47 -4.30 6.42
N ARG A 65 12.78 -4.00 5.30
CA ARG A 65 11.33 -3.73 5.30
C ARG A 65 10.49 -4.75 4.55
N ARG A 66 11.08 -5.81 4.00
CA ARG A 66 10.35 -6.89 3.33
C ARG A 66 9.21 -7.46 4.18
N GLY A 67 9.46 -7.75 5.46
CA GLY A 67 8.42 -8.31 6.34
C GLY A 67 7.21 -7.38 6.52
N PHE A 68 7.43 -6.06 6.48
CA PHE A 68 6.35 -5.08 6.55
C PHE A 68 5.53 -5.04 5.25
N TRP A 69 6.21 -4.96 4.11
CA TRP A 69 5.56 -4.87 2.80
C TRP A 69 4.81 -6.16 2.44
N ARG A 70 5.36 -7.32 2.81
CA ARG A 70 4.64 -8.60 2.77
C ARG A 70 3.37 -8.56 3.62
N ARG A 71 3.41 -7.98 4.82
CA ARG A 71 2.21 -7.86 5.68
C ARG A 71 1.14 -6.96 5.04
N VAL A 72 1.54 -5.84 4.43
CA VAL A 72 0.63 -4.98 3.67
C VAL A 72 -0.02 -5.77 2.53
N SER A 73 0.78 -6.46 1.73
CA SER A 73 0.33 -7.27 0.60
C SER A 73 -0.66 -8.37 1.03
N CYS A 74 -0.30 -9.16 2.05
CA CYS A 74 -1.19 -10.20 2.58
C CYS A 74 -2.50 -9.64 3.13
N THR A 75 -2.45 -8.49 3.81
CA THR A 75 -3.67 -7.84 4.35
C THR A 75 -4.57 -7.37 3.21
N ALA A 76 -4.01 -6.78 2.16
CA ALA A 76 -4.78 -6.32 1.00
C ALA A 76 -5.41 -7.50 0.24
N VAL A 77 -4.68 -8.60 0.04
CA VAL A 77 -5.22 -9.83 -0.58
C VAL A 77 -6.33 -10.45 0.28
N ALA A 78 -6.18 -10.44 1.61
CA ALA A 78 -7.24 -10.92 2.51
C ALA A 78 -8.50 -10.05 2.43
N LEU A 79 -8.34 -8.72 2.34
CA LEU A 79 -9.46 -7.79 2.12
C LEU A 79 -10.14 -8.07 0.77
N TYR A 80 -9.35 -8.25 -0.29
CA TYR A 80 -9.86 -8.54 -1.63
C TYR A 80 -10.68 -9.84 -1.65
N ARG A 81 -10.13 -10.92 -1.11
CA ARG A 81 -10.84 -12.21 -0.99
C ARG A 81 -12.13 -12.10 -0.18
N LYS A 82 -12.10 -11.34 0.92
CA LYS A 82 -13.29 -11.11 1.73
C LYS A 82 -14.37 -10.32 0.97
N HIS A 83 -13.98 -9.38 0.11
CA HIS A 83 -14.91 -8.52 -0.62
C HIS A 83 -15.47 -9.19 -1.88
N PHE A 84 -14.63 -9.88 -2.65
CA PHE A 84 -14.99 -10.42 -3.97
C PHE A 84 -15.14 -11.95 -4.02
N GLY A 85 -14.78 -12.68 -2.95
CA GLY A 85 -14.82 -14.14 -2.93
C GLY A 85 -13.75 -14.84 -3.79
N ALA A 86 -12.88 -14.08 -4.46
CA ALA A 86 -11.82 -14.58 -5.34
C ALA A 86 -10.47 -13.92 -5.02
N ALA A 87 -9.39 -14.47 -5.59
CA ALA A 87 -8.07 -13.81 -5.54
C ALA A 87 -7.99 -12.72 -6.62
N PRO A 88 -7.24 -11.62 -6.39
CA PRO A 88 -7.03 -10.62 -7.43
C PRO A 88 -6.28 -11.22 -8.61
N SER A 89 -6.71 -10.90 -9.84
CA SER A 89 -6.14 -11.42 -11.08
C SER A 89 -4.67 -11.03 -11.27
N VAL A 90 -4.24 -9.94 -10.65
CA VAL A 90 -2.88 -9.40 -10.73
C VAL A 90 -2.15 -9.64 -9.41
N MET A 91 -1.36 -10.71 -9.35
CA MET A 91 -0.48 -11.02 -8.22
C MET A 91 0.87 -10.29 -8.32
N HIS A 92 0.87 -8.98 -8.55
CA HIS A 92 2.09 -8.19 -8.38
C HIS A 92 2.30 -7.92 -6.90
N ALA A 93 2.64 -8.97 -6.16
CA ALA A 93 2.94 -8.87 -4.75
C ALA A 93 3.97 -7.77 -4.55
N ILE A 94 3.57 -6.74 -3.81
CA ILE A 94 4.50 -5.89 -3.09
C ILE A 94 5.44 -6.85 -2.34
N PRO A 95 6.76 -6.78 -2.58
CA PRO A 95 7.75 -7.80 -2.21
C PRO A 95 7.90 -8.08 -0.70
#